data_AF-W7W9Q9-F1
#
_entry.id   AF-W7W9Q9-F1
#
_cell.length_a   1.000
_cell.length_b   1.000
_cell.length_c   1.000
_cell.angle_alpha   90.00
_cell.angle_beta   90.00
_cell.angle_gamma   90.00
#
_symmetry.space_group_name_H-M   'P 1'
#
loop_
_entity.id
_entity.type
_entity.pdbx_description
1 polymer ?
#
loop_
_entity_poly.entity_id
_entity_poly.type
_entity_poly.pdbx_seq_one_letter_code
_entity_poly.pdbx_strand_id
1 'polypeptide(L)' 'MRTYLANRWFRIGFWLAVLGWSPLLAIVLLAAVGLWPDPNPNPIGPGLLFFFSFWPAVA' A
#
# COMPACT_ATOMS: atom_id res chain seq x y z
N MET A 1 3.41 21.26 1.61
CA MET A 1 2.94 20.06 2.36
C MET A 1 1.84 20.36 3.37
N ARG A 2 1.98 21.36 4.26
CA ARG A 2 0.96 21.67 5.30
C ARG A 2 -0.46 21.89 4.74
N THR A 3 -0.59 22.53 3.58
CA THR A 3 -1.89 22.80 2.94
C THR A 3 -2.59 21.52 2.44
N TYR A 4 -1.83 20.55 1.92
CA TYR A 4 -2.38 19.25 1.50
C TYR A 4 -2.82 18.44 2.71
N LEU A 5 -2.02 18.42 3.78
CA LEU A 5 -2.36 17.74 5.03
C LEU A 5 -3.54 18.39 5.76
N ALA A 6 -3.92 19.63 5.45
CA ALA A 6 -5.12 20.27 5.99
C ALA A 6 -6.41 19.77 5.29
N ASN A 7 -6.30 19.25 4.07
CA ASN A 7 -7.44 18.77 3.30
C ASN A 7 -7.86 17.37 3.78
N ARG A 8 -9.12 17.24 4.23
CA ARG A 8 -9.69 16.00 4.76
C ARG A 8 -9.70 14.87 3.71
N TRP A 9 -10.03 15.19 2.46
CA TRP A 9 -10.06 14.21 1.36
C TRP A 9 -8.66 13.69 1.06
N PHE A 10 -7.69 14.60 0.96
CA PHE A 10 -6.29 14.22 0.78
C PHE A 10 -5.81 13.31 1.92
N ARG A 11 -6.14 13.62 3.19
CA ARG A 11 -5.77 12.77 4.34
C ARG A 11 -6.37 11.38 4.25
N ILE A 12 -7.64 11.26 3.86
CA ILE A 12 -8.30 9.95 3.73
C ILE A 12 -7.61 9.14 2.63
N GLY A 13 -7.43 9.73 1.45
CA GLY A 13 -6.76 9.05 0.33
C GLY A 13 -5.33 8.66 0.68
N PHE A 14 -4.58 9.55 1.34
CA PHE A 14 -3.23 9.29 1.83
C PHE A 14 -3.18 8.09 2.78
N TRP A 15 -4.02 8.05 3.81
CA TRP A 15 -4.03 6.93 4.75
C TRP A 15 -4.52 5.64 4.11
N LEU A 16 -5.47 5.71 3.19
CA LEU A 16 -5.92 4.55 2.44
C LEU A 16 -4.82 3.97 1.54
N ALA A 17 -4.03 4.82 0.88
CA ALA A 17 -2.84 4.41 0.12
C ALA A 17 -1.79 3.78 1.04
N VAL A 18 -1.45 4.43 2.15
CA VAL A 18 -0.44 3.91 3.10
C VAL A 18 -0.84 2.53 3.62
N LEU A 19 -2.08 2.36 4.09
CA LEU A 19 -2.51 1.10 4.68
C LEU A 19 -2.81 0.03 3.63
N GLY A 20 -3.35 0.42 2.48
CA GLY A 20 -3.73 -0.49 1.41
C GLY A 20 -2.57 -0.98 0.57
N TRP A 21 -1.54 -0.15 0.37
CA TRP A 21 -0.45 -0.44 -0.55
C TRP A 21 0.80 -0.95 0.16
N SER A 22 1.07 -0.49 1.38
CA SER A 22 2.30 -0.86 2.09
C SER A 22 2.48 -2.37 2.31
N PRO A 23 1.45 -3.19 2.59
CA PRO A 23 1.66 -4.62 2.79
C PRO A 23 2.19 -5.31 1.53
N LEU A 24 1.62 -5.01 0.36
CA LEU A 24 2.08 -5.56 -0.90
C LEU A 24 3.50 -5.08 -1.23
N LEU A 25 3.75 -3.78 -1.11
CA LEU A 25 5.07 -3.19 -1.38
C LEU A 25 6.14 -3.76 -0.45
N ALA A 26 5.84 -3.94 0.84
CA ALA A 26 6.76 -4.53 1.79
C ALA A 26 7.15 -5.96 1.39
N ILE A 27 6.17 -6.79 1.01
CA ILE A 27 6.43 -8.16 0.55
C ILE A 27 7.31 -8.16 -0.69
N VAL A 28 6.94 -7.37 -1.71
CA VAL A 28 7.67 -7.31 -2.98
C VAL A 28 9.11 -6.81 -2.77
N LEU A 29 9.29 -5.74 -2.00
CA LEU A 29 10.61 -5.15 -1.76
C LEU A 29 11.50 -6.07 -0.93
N LEU A 30 10.97 -6.64 0.16
CA LEU A 30 11.74 -7.57 1.00
C LEU A 30 12.08 -8.85 0.25
N ALA A 31 11.17 -9.37 -0.57
CA ALA A 31 11.42 -10.56 -1.39
C ALA A 31 12.49 -10.28 -2.46
N ALA A 32 12.45 -9.10 -3.09
CA ALA A 32 13.44 -8.70 -4.09
C ALA A 32 14.87 -8.60 -3.54
N VAL A 33 15.04 -8.30 -2.26
CA VAL A 33 16.36 -8.24 -1.59
C VAL A 33 16.69 -9.49 -0.76
N GLY A 34 15.87 -10.55 -0.83
CA GLY A 34 16.10 -11.80 -0.10
C GLY A 34 15.90 -11.71 1.41
N LEU A 35 15.24 -10.65 1.91
CA LEU A 35 14.89 -10.46 3.33
C LEU A 35 13.49 -10.98 3.68
N TRP A 36 12.73 -11.45 2.69
CA TRP A 36 11.43 -12.07 2.94
C TRP A 36 11.61 -13.55 3.35
N PRO A 37 10.93 -14.02 4.42
CA PRO A 37 11.16 -15.36 4.96
C PRO A 37 10.67 -16.49 4.06
N ASP A 38 9.66 -16.23 3.22
CA ASP A 38 9.11 -17.22 2.29
C ASP A 38 9.90 -17.21 0.97
N PRO A 39 10.51 -18.34 0.55
CA PRO A 39 11.24 -18.43 -0.72
C PRO A 39 10.35 -18.30 -1.96
N ASN A 40 9.03 -18.48 -1.86
CA ASN A 40 8.08 -18.29 -2.97
C ASN A 40 6.81 -17.56 -2.49
N PRO A 41 6.90 -16.23 -2.25
CA PRO A 41 5.79 -15.46 -1.72
C PRO A 41 4.57 -15.49 -2.64
N ASN A 42 3.38 -15.77 -2.09
CA ASN A 42 2.10 -15.62 -2.80
C ASN A 42 1.22 -14.51 -2.16
N PRO A 43 1.44 -13.23 -2.49
CA PRO A 43 0.77 -12.11 -1.84
C PRO A 43 -0.62 -11.82 -2.41
N ILE A 44 -1.47 -12.83 -2.64
CA ILE A 44 -2.82 -12.62 -3.19
C ILE A 44 -3.69 -11.71 -2.31
N GLY A 45 -3.68 -11.89 -0.99
CA GLY A 45 -4.42 -11.04 -0.05
C GLY A 45 -3.97 -9.57 -0.09
N PRO A 46 -2.68 -9.29 0.12
CA PRO A 46 -2.10 -7.95 -0.06
C PRO A 46 -2.33 -7.36 -1.47
N GLY A 47 -2.31 -8.20 -2.52
CA GLY A 47 -2.62 -7.82 -3.90
C GLY A 47 -4.06 -7.34 -4.07
N LEU A 48 -5.03 -8.08 -3.52
CA LEU A 48 -6.44 -7.67 -3.51
C LEU A 48 -6.65 -6.40 -2.68
N LEU A 49 -6.00 -6.29 -1.52
CA LEU A 49 -6.05 -5.07 -0.69
C LEU A 49 -5.54 -3.85 -1.46
N PHE A 50 -4.40 -3.97 -2.15
CA PHE A 50 -3.88 -2.92 -3.02
C PHE A 50 -4.89 -2.55 -4.11
N PHE A 51 -5.42 -3.55 -4.83
CA PHE A 51 -6.35 -3.31 -5.93
C PHE A 51 -7.62 -2.57 -5.50
N PHE A 52 -8.29 -3.03 -4.44
CA PHE A 52 -9.53 -2.40 -3.96
C PHE A 52 -9.29 -1.06 -3.25
N SER A 53 -8.09 -0.81 -2.73
CA SER A 53 -7.73 0.48 -2.13
C SER A 53 -7.16 1.48 -3.13
N PHE A 54 -6.76 1.06 -4.34
CA PHE A 54 -6.11 1.93 -5.32
C PHE A 54 -6.99 3.10 -5.75
N TRP A 55 -8.14 2.81 -6.38
CA TRP A 55 -9.01 3.86 -6.91
C TRP A 55 -9.53 4.81 -5.82
N PRO A 56 -10.05 4.33 -4.68
CA PRO A 56 -10.56 5.24 -3.65
C PRO A 56 -9.45 6.05 -2.94
N ALA A 57 -8.18 5.66 -3.08
CA ALA A 57 -7.06 6.41 -2.50
C ALA A 57 -6.59 7.57 -3.38
N VAL A 58 -6.80 7.48 -4.70
CA VAL A 58 -6.33 8.47 -5.68
C VAL A 58 -7.44 9.31 -6.33
N ALA A 59 -8.70 8.94 -6.11
CA ALA A 59 -9.89 9.69 -6.52
C ALA A 59 -10.04 11.00 -5.72
#